data_AF-A0A2W7IF58-F1
#
_entry.id   AF-A0A2W7IF58-F1
#
_cell.length_a   1.000
_cell.length_b   1.000
_cell.length_c   1.000
_cell.angle_alpha   90.00
_cell.angle_beta   90.00
_cell.angle_gamma   90.00
#
_symmetry.space_group_name_H-M   'P 1'
#
loop_
_entity.id
_entity.type
_entity.pdbx_description
1 polymer ?
#
loop_
_entity_poly.entity_id
_entity_poly.type
_entity_poly.pdbx_seq_one_letter_code
_entity_poly.pdbx_strand_id
1 'polypeptide(L)'
;MAWVGTSGGGISGEMIRDMMLDCVERRFDALRAPQPVQWLADNGSAYTAWETIDFAVALNLVACFTPVRSPESNGVCEASVKTLKRDYVRVNPRPDAISVLRRLAEWFEDYNIVHPHSGLRMRSPREFIAAQSANHEVLPVWWGQLHRACSSHMRRAPARRSARRYGR
;
A
#
# COMPACT_ATOMS: atom_id res chain seq x y z
N MET A 1 -2.05 -2.68 -9.90
CA MET A 1 -2.60 -2.45 -8.55
C MET A 1 -3.22 -3.76 -8.07
N ALA A 2 -3.13 -4.08 -6.78
CA ALA A 2 -3.88 -5.18 -6.16
C ALA A 2 -4.76 -4.61 -5.04
N TRP A 3 -5.88 -5.28 -4.76
CA TRP A 3 -6.82 -4.87 -3.73
C TRP A 3 -7.62 -6.09 -3.25
N VAL A 4 -8.19 -5.98 -2.06
CA VAL A 4 -9.08 -6.99 -1.49
C VAL A 4 -10.27 -6.30 -0.83
N GLY A 5 -11.46 -6.91 -0.91
CA GLY A 5 -12.69 -6.37 -0.33
C GLY A 5 -13.67 -7.45 0.07
N THR A 6 -14.46 -7.18 1.10
CA THR A 6 -15.46 -8.09 1.68
C THR A 6 -16.81 -7.39 1.77
N SER A 7 -17.90 -8.16 1.67
CA SER A 7 -19.24 -7.69 1.99
C SER A 7 -19.65 -8.22 3.37
N GLY A 8 -19.67 -7.35 4.39
CA GLY A 8 -20.22 -7.67 5.71
C GLY A 8 -19.27 -8.36 6.69
N GLY A 9 -17.97 -8.45 6.40
CA GLY A 9 -16.94 -8.99 7.31
C GLY A 9 -15.68 -8.12 7.34
N GLY A 10 -14.82 -8.32 8.34
CA GLY A 10 -13.50 -7.68 8.41
C GLY A 10 -12.51 -8.27 7.40
N ILE A 11 -11.43 -7.54 7.13
CA ILE A 11 -10.30 -8.08 6.34
C ILE A 11 -9.44 -8.95 7.26
N SER A 12 -9.22 -10.21 6.89
CA SER A 12 -8.38 -11.13 7.67
C SER A 12 -6.89 -10.90 7.42
N GLY A 13 -6.04 -11.37 8.33
CA GLY A 13 -4.58 -11.33 8.12
C GLY A 13 -4.12 -12.17 6.92
N GLU A 14 -4.84 -13.25 6.59
CA GLU A 14 -4.58 -14.06 5.39
C GLU A 14 -4.83 -13.26 4.12
N MET A 15 -5.97 -12.57 4.03
CA MET A 15 -6.29 -11.71 2.89
C MET A 15 -5.25 -10.59 2.69
N ILE A 16 -4.70 -10.05 3.79
CA ILE A 16 -3.62 -9.07 3.72
C ILE A 16 -2.34 -9.69 3.14
N ARG A 17 -1.96 -10.90 3.57
CA ARG A 17 -0.77 -11.57 3.05
C ARG A 17 -0.92 -11.91 1.57
N ASP A 18 -2.06 -12.43 1.15
CA ASP A 18 -2.32 -12.68 -0.28
C ASP A 18 -2.21 -11.39 -1.09
N MET A 19 -2.82 -10.30 -0.61
CA MET A 19 -2.71 -8.98 -1.24
C MET A 19 -1.26 -8.47 -1.29
N MET A 20 -0.42 -8.77 -0.30
CA MET A 20 1.00 -8.39 -0.32
C MET A 20 1.75 -9.11 -1.44
N LEU A 21 1.58 -10.43 -1.57
CA LEU A 21 2.20 -11.22 -2.63
C LEU A 21 1.77 -10.68 -4.00
N ASP A 22 0.46 -10.53 -4.19
CA ASP A 22 -0.17 -9.96 -5.38
C ASP A 22 0.38 -8.57 -5.75
N CYS A 23 0.69 -7.74 -4.77
CA CYS A 23 1.32 -6.43 -4.97
C CYS A 23 2.77 -6.56 -5.45
N VAL A 24 3.54 -7.47 -4.85
CA VAL A 24 4.96 -7.68 -5.15
C VAL A 24 5.13 -8.27 -6.55
N GLU A 25 4.38 -9.31 -6.88
CA GLU A 25 4.39 -9.94 -8.20
C GLU A 25 4.05 -8.93 -9.29
N ARG A 26 2.95 -8.20 -9.16
CA ARG A 26 2.54 -7.22 -10.17
C ARG A 26 3.51 -6.03 -10.31
N ARG A 27 4.23 -5.68 -9.23
CA ARG A 27 5.14 -4.52 -9.25
C ARG A 27 6.51 -4.87 -9.78
N PHE A 28 7.03 -6.05 -9.44
CA PHE A 28 8.42 -6.43 -9.68
C PHE A 28 8.57 -7.59 -10.66
N ASP A 29 7.46 -8.20 -11.10
CA ASP A 29 7.46 -9.42 -11.90
C ASP A 29 8.30 -10.53 -11.24
N ALA A 30 8.17 -10.63 -9.91
CA ALA A 30 8.96 -11.53 -9.07
C ALA A 30 8.22 -11.86 -7.78
N LEU A 31 8.58 -13.00 -7.16
CA LEU A 31 8.01 -13.43 -5.88
C LEU A 31 8.53 -12.62 -4.67
N ARG A 32 9.53 -11.76 -4.88
CA ARG A 32 10.15 -10.92 -3.84
C ARG A 32 10.57 -9.59 -4.46
N ALA A 33 10.55 -8.52 -3.67
CA ALA A 33 11.12 -7.25 -4.11
C ALA A 33 12.65 -7.40 -4.33
N PRO A 34 13.23 -6.82 -5.40
CA PRO A 34 14.66 -6.99 -5.73
C PRO A 34 15.59 -6.29 -4.73
N GLN A 35 15.08 -5.29 -4.01
CA GLN A 35 15.73 -4.66 -2.86
C GLN A 35 14.72 -4.50 -1.71
N PRO A 36 15.18 -4.29 -0.46
CA PRO A 36 14.28 -4.03 0.65
C PRO A 36 13.36 -2.82 0.38
N VAL A 37 12.05 -3.03 0.39
CA VAL A 37 11.04 -1.99 0.14
C VAL A 37 10.24 -1.75 1.42
N GLN A 38 10.13 -0.50 1.85
CA GLN A 38 9.29 -0.16 2.99
C GLN A 38 7.81 -0.37 2.65
N TRP A 39 7.11 -1.10 3.52
CA TRP A 39 5.67 -1.28 3.47
C TRP A 39 5.07 -0.63 4.71
N LEU A 40 4.34 0.47 4.51
CA LEU A 40 3.74 1.27 5.57
C LEU A 40 2.28 0.86 5.77
N ALA A 41 1.91 0.54 7.01
CA ALA A 41 0.55 0.24 7.42
C ALA A 41 0.18 0.96 8.73
N ASP A 42 -1.11 0.95 9.07
CA ASP A 42 -1.56 1.34 10.41
C ASP A 42 -1.29 0.23 11.44
N ASN A 43 -1.70 0.45 12.68
CA ASN A 43 -1.48 -0.49 13.79
C ASN A 43 -2.60 -1.55 13.92
N GLY A 44 -3.39 -1.78 12.87
CA GLY A 44 -4.43 -2.83 12.86
C GLY A 44 -3.83 -4.22 13.10
N SER A 45 -4.59 -5.08 13.79
CA SER A 45 -4.13 -6.43 14.17
C SER A 45 -3.78 -7.30 12.95
N ALA A 46 -4.50 -7.15 11.83
CA ALA A 46 -4.20 -7.87 10.60
C ALA A 46 -2.80 -7.55 10.04
N TYR A 47 -2.30 -6.33 10.26
CA TYR A 47 -0.99 -5.86 9.79
C TYR A 47 0.13 -6.10 10.80
N THR A 48 -0.20 -6.05 12.09
CA THR A 48 0.78 -6.19 13.20
C THR A 48 0.92 -7.62 13.70
N ALA A 49 0.05 -8.54 13.27
CA ALA A 49 0.18 -9.97 13.53
C ALA A 49 1.56 -10.49 13.09
N TRP A 50 2.12 -11.39 13.89
CA TRP A 50 3.47 -11.90 13.65
C TRP A 50 3.57 -12.61 12.30
N GLU A 51 2.57 -13.41 11.93
CA GLU A 51 2.50 -14.12 10.66
C GLU A 51 2.52 -13.17 9.47
N THR A 52 1.87 -12.00 9.60
CA THR A 52 1.86 -10.97 8.56
C THR A 52 3.21 -10.27 8.44
N ILE A 53 3.87 -9.98 9.56
CA ILE A 53 5.21 -9.38 9.56
C ILE A 53 6.25 -10.36 8.99
N ASP A 54 6.20 -11.63 9.38
CA ASP A 54 7.10 -12.68 8.88
C ASP A 54 6.94 -12.87 7.37
N PHE A 55 5.70 -12.88 6.88
CA PHE A 55 5.40 -12.93 5.46
C PHE A 55 5.92 -11.71 4.69
N ALA A 56 5.76 -10.50 5.23
CA ALA A 56 6.32 -9.28 4.63
C ALA A 56 7.86 -9.38 4.50
N VAL A 57 8.55 -9.88 5.51
CA VAL A 57 10.01 -10.11 5.46
C VAL A 57 10.38 -11.13 4.38
N ALA A 58 9.61 -12.22 4.25
CA ALA A 58 9.82 -13.21 3.19
C ALA A 58 9.74 -12.58 1.79
N LEU A 59 8.85 -11.60 1.59
CA LEU A 59 8.72 -10.84 0.33
C LEU A 59 9.78 -9.74 0.13
N ASN A 60 10.76 -9.60 1.02
CA ASN A 60 11.74 -8.51 1.05
C ASN A 60 11.10 -7.12 1.30
N LEU A 61 10.01 -7.10 2.07
CA LEU A 61 9.37 -5.87 2.56
C LEU A 61 9.83 -5.54 3.98
N VAL A 62 10.00 -4.26 4.26
CA VAL A 62 10.30 -3.72 5.60
C VAL A 62 9.01 -3.18 6.18
N ALA A 63 8.40 -3.92 7.11
CA ALA A 63 7.18 -3.50 7.80
C ALA A 63 7.42 -2.23 8.63
N CYS A 64 6.67 -1.18 8.32
CA CYS A 64 6.69 0.12 8.96
C CYS A 64 5.28 0.46 9.43
N PHE A 65 5.16 1.02 10.64
CA PHE A 65 3.87 1.38 11.22
C PHE A 65 3.79 2.85 11.59
N THR A 66 2.61 3.43 11.40
CA THR A 66 2.33 4.81 11.80
C THR A 66 2.54 4.99 13.31
N PRO A 67 3.14 6.10 13.76
CA PRO A 67 3.20 6.39 15.19
C PRO A 67 1.78 6.53 15.76
N VAL A 68 1.61 6.03 16.99
CA VAL A 68 0.34 6.15 17.72
C VAL A 68 0.02 7.63 17.89
N ARG A 69 -1.16 8.06 17.42
CA ARG A 69 -1.66 9.45 17.44
C ARG A 69 -0.92 10.42 16.51
N SER A 70 -0.47 9.97 15.34
CA SER A 70 0.00 10.84 14.24
C SER A 70 -0.89 10.69 13.00
N PRO A 71 -2.01 11.42 12.91
CA PRO A 71 -2.95 11.34 11.78
C PRO A 71 -2.29 11.67 10.43
N GLU A 72 -1.30 12.56 10.44
CA GLU A 72 -0.63 13.06 9.25
C GLU A 72 0.11 11.97 8.46
N SER A 73 0.63 10.95 9.16
CA SER A 73 1.43 9.88 8.54
C SER A 73 0.65 8.99 7.57
N ASN A 74 -0.69 9.01 7.63
CA ASN A 74 -1.57 8.30 6.70
C ASN A 74 -2.26 9.23 5.68
N GLY A 75 -1.91 10.52 5.68
CA GLY A 75 -2.64 11.55 4.93
C GLY A 75 -2.71 11.30 3.42
N VAL A 76 -1.69 10.65 2.83
CA VAL A 76 -1.69 10.27 1.41
C VAL A 76 -2.76 9.20 1.13
N CYS A 77 -2.81 8.15 1.95
CA CYS A 77 -3.81 7.08 1.80
C CYS A 77 -5.23 7.63 2.03
N GLU A 78 -5.40 8.44 3.07
CA GLU A 78 -6.69 9.07 3.38
C GLU A 78 -7.17 9.99 2.26
N ALA A 79 -6.27 10.78 1.67
CA ALA A 79 -6.59 11.63 0.52
C ALA A 79 -7.03 10.78 -0.69
N SER A 80 -6.32 9.68 -0.99
CA SER A 80 -6.71 8.76 -2.07
C SER A 80 -8.11 8.17 -1.84
N VAL A 81 -8.39 7.66 -0.65
CA VAL A 81 -9.71 7.11 -0.30
C VAL A 81 -10.80 8.18 -0.36
N LYS A 82 -10.50 9.41 0.06
CA LYS A 82 -11.44 10.54 0.01
C LYS A 82 -11.80 10.89 -1.44
N THR A 83 -10.84 10.95 -2.34
CA THR A 83 -11.08 11.19 -3.77
C THR A 83 -11.91 10.06 -4.38
N LEU A 84 -11.53 8.80 -4.15
CA LEU A 84 -12.29 7.64 -4.65
C LEU A 84 -13.76 7.68 -4.17
N LYS A 85 -13.98 7.95 -2.88
CA LYS A 85 -15.33 8.07 -2.31
C LYS A 85 -16.11 9.23 -2.92
N ARG A 86 -15.47 10.38 -3.11
CA ARG A 86 -16.11 11.60 -3.64
C ARG A 86 -16.52 11.42 -5.09
N ASP A 87 -15.61 10.97 -5.94
CA ASP A 87 -15.76 11.08 -7.40
C ASP A 87 -16.28 9.81 -8.06
N TYR A 88 -16.21 8.67 -7.37
CA TYR A 88 -16.70 7.41 -7.91
C TYR A 88 -17.85 6.89 -7.06
N VAL A 89 -17.62 6.66 -5.76
CA VAL A 89 -18.62 6.00 -4.90
C VAL A 89 -19.89 6.84 -4.74
N ARG A 90 -19.79 8.15 -4.50
CA ARG A 90 -20.97 9.01 -4.23
C ARG A 90 -21.80 9.34 -5.46
N VAL A 91 -21.21 9.34 -6.65
CA VAL A 91 -21.88 9.73 -7.89
C VAL A 91 -22.47 8.54 -8.67
N ASN A 92 -22.22 7.31 -8.20
CA ASN A 92 -22.74 6.09 -8.81
C ASN A 92 -23.84 5.43 -7.94
N PRO A 93 -24.79 4.69 -8.53
CA PRO A 93 -25.72 3.84 -7.78
C PRO A 93 -24.98 2.78 -6.94
N ARG A 94 -25.48 2.51 -5.74
CA ARG A 94 -24.90 1.55 -4.78
C ARG A 94 -26.00 0.65 -4.19
N PRO A 95 -26.67 -0.17 -5.02
CA PRO A 95 -27.82 -0.97 -4.58
C PRO A 95 -27.44 -2.01 -3.52
N ASP A 96 -26.23 -2.59 -3.62
CA ASP A 96 -25.71 -3.57 -2.68
C ASP A 96 -24.16 -3.61 -2.72
N ALA A 97 -23.55 -4.28 -1.74
CA ALA A 97 -22.09 -4.34 -1.62
C ALA A 97 -21.40 -5.09 -2.77
N ILE A 98 -22.02 -6.16 -3.29
CA ILE A 98 -21.45 -6.97 -4.38
C ILE A 98 -21.38 -6.13 -5.66
N SER A 99 -22.44 -5.39 -5.96
CA SER A 99 -22.48 -4.45 -7.08
C SER A 99 -21.38 -3.39 -6.99
N VAL A 100 -21.10 -2.86 -5.79
CA VAL A 100 -20.00 -1.91 -5.57
C VAL A 100 -18.64 -2.58 -5.76
N LEU A 101 -18.41 -3.77 -5.21
CA LEU A 101 -17.15 -4.51 -5.36
C LEU A 101 -16.82 -4.80 -6.83
N ARG A 102 -17.83 -5.17 -7.64
CA ARG A 102 -17.67 -5.33 -9.10
C ARG A 102 -17.24 -4.04 -9.80
N ARG A 103 -17.61 -2.88 -9.23
CA ARG A 103 -17.29 -1.58 -9.80
C ARG A 103 -15.91 -1.04 -9.42
N LEU A 104 -15.35 -1.49 -8.30
CA LEU A 104 -14.05 -1.03 -7.80
C LEU A 104 -12.92 -1.19 -8.82
N ALA A 105 -12.85 -2.31 -9.54
CA ALA A 105 -11.78 -2.54 -10.51
C ALA A 105 -11.75 -1.46 -11.61
N GLU A 106 -12.90 -1.13 -12.20
CA GLU A 106 -13.01 -0.08 -13.21
C GLU A 106 -12.71 1.31 -12.62
N TRP A 107 -13.21 1.60 -11.42
CA TRP A 107 -12.94 2.88 -10.77
C TRP A 107 -11.47 3.06 -10.41
N PHE A 108 -10.79 2.00 -9.97
CA PHE A 108 -9.34 2.04 -9.74
C PHE A 108 -8.58 2.26 -11.04
N GLU A 109 -9.00 1.65 -12.15
CA GLU A 109 -8.30 1.83 -13.42
C GLU A 109 -8.46 3.26 -13.96
N ASP A 110 -9.67 3.80 -13.92
CA ASP A 110 -9.94 5.20 -14.28
C ASP A 110 -9.16 6.17 -13.36
N TYR A 111 -9.18 5.94 -12.05
CA TYR A 111 -8.39 6.71 -11.09
C TYR A 111 -6.90 6.72 -11.44
N ASN A 112 -6.34 5.57 -11.87
CA ASN A 112 -4.91 5.44 -12.14
C ASN A 112 -4.49 5.91 -13.54
N ILE A 113 -5.38 5.90 -14.54
CA ILE A 113 -5.06 6.26 -15.92
C ILE A 113 -5.54 7.67 -16.29
N VAL A 114 -6.73 8.06 -15.84
CA VAL A 114 -7.46 9.23 -16.37
C VAL A 114 -7.57 10.35 -15.34
N HIS A 115 -7.81 10.04 -14.06
CA HIS A 115 -8.15 11.05 -13.06
C HIS A 115 -6.99 12.02 -12.76
N PRO A 116 -7.18 13.34 -12.94
CA PRO A 116 -6.11 14.31 -12.69
C PRO A 116 -5.98 14.63 -11.20
N HIS A 117 -4.74 14.61 -10.68
CA HIS A 117 -4.46 14.96 -9.29
C HIS A 117 -3.65 16.25 -9.18
N SER A 118 -4.12 17.21 -8.37
CA SER A 118 -3.38 18.46 -8.11
C SER A 118 -1.99 18.21 -7.52
N GLY A 119 -1.87 17.26 -6.59
CA GLY A 119 -0.59 16.82 -6.02
C GLY A 119 0.37 16.18 -7.03
N LEU A 120 -0.12 15.79 -8.21
CA LEU A 120 0.64 15.20 -9.31
C LEU A 120 0.73 16.13 -10.53
N ARG A 121 0.60 17.46 -10.33
CA ARG A 121 0.63 18.47 -11.40
C ARG A 121 -0.47 18.25 -12.46
N MET A 122 -1.67 17.88 -11.99
CA MET A 122 -2.84 17.57 -12.83
C MET A 122 -2.67 16.38 -13.78
N ARG A 123 -1.72 15.49 -13.49
CA ARG A 123 -1.56 14.21 -14.18
C ARG A 123 -2.26 13.09 -13.43
N SER A 124 -2.58 12.01 -14.13
CA SER A 124 -2.96 10.76 -13.49
C SER A 124 -1.75 10.08 -12.82
N PRO A 125 -1.97 9.13 -11.89
CA PRO A 125 -0.89 8.40 -11.25
C PRO A 125 0.04 7.71 -12.25
N ARG A 126 -0.49 7.05 -13.29
CA ARG A 126 0.33 6.37 -14.29
C ARG A 126 1.10 7.35 -15.19
N GLU A 127 0.48 8.45 -15.61
CA GLU A 127 1.18 9.51 -16.35
C GLU A 127 2.33 10.11 -15.54
N PHE A 128 2.11 10.34 -14.25
CA PHE A 128 3.12 10.88 -13.36
C PHE A 128 4.30 9.91 -13.17
N ILE A 129 4.03 8.61 -13.00
CA ILE A 129 5.06 7.57 -12.92
C ILE A 129 5.84 7.48 -14.24
N ALA A 130 5.15 7.39 -15.38
CA ALA A 130 5.78 7.27 -16.69
C ALA A 130 6.71 8.46 -16.99
N ALA A 131 6.28 9.68 -16.67
CA ALA A 131 7.09 10.87 -16.84
C ALA A 131 8.32 10.91 -15.91
N GLN A 132 8.22 10.35 -14.71
CA GLN A 132 9.38 10.23 -13.82
C GLN A 132 10.36 9.17 -14.31
N SER A 133 9.88 8.01 -14.77
CA SER A 133 10.72 6.95 -15.34
C SER A 133 11.46 7.42 -16.60
N ALA A 134 10.81 8.21 -17.46
CA ALA A 134 11.43 8.80 -18.65
C ALA A 134 12.55 9.81 -18.32
N ASN A 135 12.48 10.46 -17.15
CA ASN A 135 13.51 11.38 -16.68
C ASN A 135 14.67 10.65 -15.96
N HIS A 136 14.57 9.33 -15.74
CA HIS A 136 15.45 8.54 -14.87
C HIS A 136 16.42 7.65 -15.67
N GLU A 137 16.81 8.03 -16.91
CA GLU A 137 18.06 7.54 -17.53
C GLU A 137 19.31 8.27 -16.98
N VAL A 138 19.14 9.31 -16.17
CA VAL A 138 20.25 10.00 -15.51
C VAL A 138 19.99 10.05 -14.00
N LEU A 139 20.76 9.21 -13.29
CA LEU A 139 20.94 9.08 -11.83
C LEU A 139 19.94 8.17 -11.08
N PRO A 140 20.40 7.04 -10.49
CA PRO A 140 19.62 6.32 -9.50
C PRO A 140 19.56 7.17 -8.22
N VAL A 141 18.54 6.95 -7.39
CA VAL A 141 18.34 7.59 -6.06
C VAL A 141 17.49 8.87 -6.06
N TRP A 142 16.23 8.79 -6.52
CA TRP A 142 15.21 9.80 -6.17
C TRP A 142 13.83 9.28 -5.74
N TRP A 143 13.67 7.98 -5.43
CA TRP A 143 12.46 7.50 -4.71
C TRP A 143 12.57 7.60 -3.17
N GLY A 144 13.76 7.94 -2.66
CA GLY A 144 14.02 8.07 -1.22
C GLY A 144 13.54 9.39 -0.59
N GLN A 145 13.16 10.41 -1.38
CA GLN A 145 13.02 11.77 -0.84
C GLN A 145 11.60 12.17 -0.42
N LEU A 146 10.55 11.56 -0.99
CA LEU A 146 9.19 11.68 -0.44
C LEU A 146 9.01 10.81 0.82
N HIS A 147 9.78 9.73 0.94
CA HIS A 147 9.80 8.91 2.16
C HIS A 147 10.73 9.45 3.25
N ARG A 148 11.81 10.19 2.95
CA ARG A 148 12.73 10.70 4.00
C ARG A 148 12.10 11.67 4.98
N ALA A 149 11.11 12.47 4.58
CA ALA A 149 10.41 13.37 5.50
C ALA A 149 9.42 12.65 6.43
N CYS A 150 8.89 11.48 6.04
CA CYS A 150 7.93 10.70 6.82
C CYS A 150 8.60 9.55 7.61
N SER A 151 9.77 9.07 7.15
CA SER A 151 10.48 7.90 7.72
C SER A 151 11.15 8.15 9.06
N SER A 152 11.45 9.40 9.42
CA SER A 152 12.12 9.72 10.69
C SER A 152 11.24 9.46 11.92
N HIS A 153 9.91 9.32 11.73
CA HIS A 153 8.95 9.12 12.81
C HIS A 153 8.24 7.75 12.77
N MET A 154 8.49 6.92 11.75
CA MET A 154 7.84 5.61 11.60
C MET A 154 8.56 4.54 12.44
N ARG A 155 7.77 3.68 13.10
CA ARG A 155 8.34 2.53 13.82
C ARG A 155 8.49 1.36 12.87
N ARG A 156 9.72 0.88 12.70
CA ARG A 156 9.97 -0.42 12.08
C ARG A 156 9.56 -1.52 13.04
N ALA A 157 9.06 -2.63 12.50
CA ALA A 157 8.89 -3.84 13.30
C ALA A 157 10.22 -4.20 13.99
N PRO A 158 10.21 -4.60 15.27
CA PRO A 158 11.44 -4.99 15.97
C PRO A 158 12.08 -6.20 15.27
N ALA A 159 13.40 -6.14 15.08
CA ALA A 159 14.17 -7.30 14.62
C ALA A 159 14.15 -8.40 15.70
N ARG A 160 14.05 -9.67 15.31
CA ARG A 160 14.08 -10.82 16.23
C ARG A 160 15.25 -10.69 17.21
N ARG A 161 14.98 -10.85 18.51
CA ARG A 161 15.90 -11.58 19.40
C ARG A 161 15.61 -13.06 19.21
N SER A 162 16.61 -13.82 18.76
CA SER A 162 16.54 -15.26 18.65
C SER A 162 16.48 -15.90 20.05
N ALA A 163 15.28 -16.10 20.59
CA ALA A 163 15.11 -17.04 21.69
C ALA A 163 15.08 -18.46 21.11
N ARG A 164 16.26 -19.01 20.80
CA ARG A 164 16.45 -20.46 20.83
C ARG A 164 16.28 -20.89 22.28
N ARG A 165 15.11 -21.37 22.67
CA ARG A 165 14.99 -22.30 23.80
C ARG A 165 14.90 -23.71 23.22
N TYR A 166 16.07 -24.30 23.03
CA TYR A 166 16.23 -25.75 23.07
C TYR A 166 16.45 -26.16 24.53
N GLY A 167 15.83 -27.26 24.94
CA GLY A 167 16.05 -27.97 26.20
C GLY A 167 14.95 -27.71 27.24
N ARG A 168 14.35 -28.72 27.87
CA ARG A 168 14.55 -30.17 27.93
C ARG A 168 13.18 -30.81 28.22
#